data_AF-A0A1V5TAR2-F1
#
_entry.id   AF-A0A1V5TAR2-F1
#
_cell.length_a   1.000
_cell.length_b   1.000
_cell.length_c   1.000
_cell.angle_alpha   90.00
_cell.angle_beta   90.00
_cell.angle_gamma   90.00
#
_symmetry.space_group_name_H-M   'P 1'
#
loop_
_entity.id
_entity.type
_entity.pdbx_description
1 polymer ?
#
loop_
_entity_poly.entity_id
_entity_poly.type
_entity_poly.pdbx_seq_one_letter_code
_entity_poly.pdbx_strand_id
1 'polypeptide(L)' 'MSSKVFVDVLVRQDKYGRTTPLSITWKDGRTYEIDRIQQVCKAASLKAGGAGIRYTCLIRQKQTYLFNDDGKWFVEAKD' A
#
# COMPACT_ATOMS: atom_id res chain seq x y z
N MET A 1 -0.53 -18.45 6.63
CA MET A 1 -1.42 -17.37 7.16
C MET A 1 -1.15 -16.11 6.34
N SER A 2 -2.07 -15.15 6.26
CA SER A 2 -1.78 -13.86 5.62
C SER A 2 -1.44 -12.87 6.74
N SER A 3 -0.21 -12.40 6.81
CA SER A 3 0.25 -11.47 7.84
C SER A 3 0.23 -10.02 7.31
N LYS A 4 -0.14 -9.07 8.18
CA LYS A 4 0.04 -7.64 7.88
C LYS A 4 1.50 -7.30 8.04
N VAL A 5 2.08 -6.69 7.02
CA VAL A 5 3.43 -6.15 7.09
C VAL A 5 3.34 -4.65 6.93
N PHE A 6 3.64 -3.92 8.01
CA PHE A 6 3.77 -2.47 7.95
C PHE A 6 5.03 -2.09 7.18
N VAL A 7 4.91 -1.06 6.35
CA VAL A 7 5.96 -0.59 5.45
C VAL A 7 6.03 0.93 5.49
N ASP A 8 7.22 1.48 5.26
CA ASP A 8 7.33 2.91 4.98
C ASP A 8 6.86 3.16 3.55
N VAL A 9 6.18 4.28 3.34
CA VAL A 9 5.64 4.64 2.02
C VAL A 9 5.99 6.08 1.72
N LEU A 10 6.64 6.31 0.59
CA LEU A 10 6.78 7.65 0.04
C LEU A 10 5.46 8.04 -0.61
N VAL A 11 4.85 9.11 -0.12
CA VAL A 11 3.58 9.61 -0.64
C VAL A 11 3.74 11.00 -1.21
N ARG A 12 3.13 11.25 -2.36
CA ARG A 12 2.88 12.60 -2.86
C ARG A 12 1.47 12.99 -2.46
N GLN A 13 1.36 14.06 -1.68
CA GLN A 13 0.09 14.72 -1.42
C GLN A 13 -0.01 15.96 -2.30
N ASP A 14 -1.11 16.11 -3.03
CA ASP A 14 -1.36 17.32 -3.81
C ASP A 14 -2.04 18.41 -2.98
N LYS A 15 -2.15 19.62 -3.55
CA LYS A 15 -2.78 20.78 -2.90
C LYS A 15 -4.27 20.60 -2.56
N TYR A 16 -4.91 19.56 -3.08
CA TYR A 16 -6.31 19.20 -2.80
C TYR A 16 -6.42 18.09 -1.76
N GLY A 17 -5.29 17.65 -1.19
CA GLY A 17 -5.22 16.62 -0.17
C GLY A 17 -5.27 15.19 -0.71
N ARG A 18 -5.17 14.98 -2.03
CA ARG A 18 -5.15 13.63 -2.60
C ARG A 18 -3.78 12.99 -2.42
N THR A 19 -3.76 11.83 -1.77
CA THR A 19 -2.55 11.07 -1.50
C THR A 19 -2.30 10.01 -2.57
N THR A 20 -1.11 10.07 -3.18
CA THR A 20 -0.63 9.12 -4.19
C THR A 20 0.65 8.45 -3.69
N PRO A 21 0.64 7.13 -3.38
CA PRO A 21 1.85 6.42 -3.04
C PRO A 21 2.78 6.30 -4.25
N LEU A 22 4.08 6.51 -4.05
CA LEU A 22 5.13 6.51 -5.07
C LEU A 22 6.09 5.33 -4.92
N SER A 23 6.41 4.94 -3.70
CA SER A 23 7.27 3.79 -3.42
C SER A 23 6.98 3.22 -2.04
N ILE A 24 7.36 1.95 -1.83
CA ILE A 24 7.31 1.27 -0.54
C ILE A 24 8.73 0.89 -0.13
N THR A 25 9.09 1.05 1.13
CA THR A 25 10.32 0.49 1.70
C THR A 25 9.96 -0.72 2.54
N TRP A 26 10.48 -1.87 2.13
CA TRP A 26 10.25 -3.13 2.79
C TRP A 26 11.08 -3.24 4.08
N LYS A 27 10.70 -4.17 4.97
CA LYS A 27 11.36 -4.38 6.27
C LYS A 27 12.86 -4.66 6.20
N ASP A 28 13.36 -5.07 5.04
CA ASP A 28 14.79 -5.31 4.77
C ASP A 28 15.53 -4.03 4.32
N GLY A 29 14.85 -2.88 4.31
CA GLY A 29 15.38 -1.59 3.87
C GLY A 29 15.33 -1.39 2.36
N ARG A 30 14.85 -2.37 1.57
CA ARG A 30 14.76 -2.22 0.12
C ARG A 30 13.55 -1.40 -0.26
N THR A 31 13.78 -0.35 -1.05
CA THR A 31 12.72 0.46 -1.63
C THR A 31 12.31 -0.07 -2.99
N TYR A 32 11.00 -0.16 -3.21
CA TYR A 32 10.38 -0.57 -4.46
C TYR A 32 9.48 0.56 -4.96
N GLU A 33 9.78 1.04 -6.17
CA GLU A 33 8.95 2.06 -6.82
C GLU A 33 7.63 1.46 -7.32
N ILE A 34 6.56 2.24 -7.21
CA ILE A 34 5.25 1.91 -7.74
C ILE A 34 5.19 2.43 -9.17
N ASP A 35 5.25 1.50 -10.13
CA ASP A 35 5.19 1.81 -11.56
C ASP A 35 3.84 2.44 -11.93
N ARG A 36 2.76 1.91 -11.34
CA ARG A 36 1.39 2.34 -11.64
C ARG A 36 0.42 2.01 -10.50
N ILE A 37 -0.54 2.89 -10.28
CA ILE A 37 -1.74 2.59 -9.48
C ILE A 37 -2.88 2.25 -10.44
N GLN A 38 -3.40 1.03 -10.37
CA GLN A 38 -4.49 0.55 -11.21
C GLN A 38 -5.87 0.86 -10.63
N GLN A 39 -6.00 0.81 -9.31
CA GLN A 39 -7.28 1.02 -8.63
C GLN A 39 -7.06 1.61 -7.24
N VAL A 40 -7.97 2.49 -6.82
CA VAL A 40 -8.06 3.00 -5.45
C VAL A 40 -9.49 2.82 -4.98
N CYS A 41 -9.72 2.08 -3.91
CA CYS A 41 -11.05 1.90 -3.35
C CYS A 41 -11.03 1.88 -1.83
N LYS A 42 -12.15 2.29 -1.21
CA LYS A 42 -12.40 1.98 0.21
C LYS A 42 -12.64 0.48 0.31
N ALA A 43 -11.84 -0.20 1.12
CA ALA A 43 -11.97 -1.63 1.32
C ALA A 43 -11.64 -1.95 2.77
N ALA A 44 -12.53 -2.70 3.43
CA ALA A 44 -12.14 -3.37 4.66
C ALA A 44 -11.06 -4.40 4.30
N SER A 45 -9.93 -4.46 5.02
CA SER A 45 -8.99 -5.58 4.91
C SER A 45 -9.71 -6.85 5.37
N LEU A 46 -10.18 -7.63 4.41
CA LEU A 46 -10.99 -8.83 4.63
C LEU A 46 -10.23 -9.92 5.40
N LYS A 47 -8.89 -9.91 5.36
CA LYS A 47 -8.05 -10.94 5.99
C LYS A 47 -7.43 -10.53 7.31
N ALA A 48 -7.23 -9.24 7.54
CA ALA A 48 -6.46 -8.79 8.70
C ALA A 48 -7.09 -7.66 9.51
N GLY A 49 -8.34 -7.27 9.19
CA GLY A 49 -9.16 -6.33 9.95
C GLY A 49 -8.61 -4.90 9.91
N GLY A 50 -9.22 -4.03 9.12
CA GLY A 50 -8.88 -2.61 9.03
C GLY A 50 -9.84 -1.92 8.06
N ALA A 51 -10.23 -0.68 8.33
CA ALA A 51 -11.19 0.06 7.52
C ALA A 51 -10.45 1.18 6.77
N GLY A 52 -9.84 0.84 5.63
CA GLY A 52 -8.88 1.72 4.97
C GLY A 52 -9.10 1.93 3.47
N ILE A 53 -8.17 2.65 2.86
CA ILE A 53 -8.04 2.76 1.41
C ILE A 53 -7.10 1.66 0.92
N ARG A 54 -7.54 0.87 -0.05
CA ARG A 54 -6.70 -0.08 -0.77
C ARG A 54 -6.28 0.51 -2.11
N TYR A 55 -4.99 0.46 -2.36
CA TYR A 55 -4.34 0.75 -3.62
C TYR A 55 -3.93 -0.56 -4.28
N THR A 56 -4.41 -0.80 -5.50
CA THR A 56 -3.88 -1.85 -6.37
C THR A 56 -2.71 -1.25 -7.14
N CYS A 57 -1.50 -1.61 -6.72
CA CYS A 57 -0.24 -1.08 -7.24
C CYS A 57 0.41 -2.12 -8.15
N LEU A 58 1.13 -1.65 -9.17
CA LEU A 58 2.04 -2.44 -9.97
C LEU A 58 3.47 -2.08 -9.54
N ILE A 59 4.23 -3.08 -9.10
CA ILE A 59 5.63 -2.94 -8.70
C ILE A 59 6.42 -3.99 -9.47
N ARG A 60 7.33 -3.56 -10.34
CA ARG A 60 8.10 -4.45 -11.24
C ARG A 60 7.19 -5.41 -12.01
N GLN A 61 6.10 -4.86 -12.58
CA GLN A 61 5.05 -5.62 -13.28
C GLN A 61 4.28 -6.65 -12.44
N LYS A 62 4.45 -6.66 -11.12
CA LYS A 62 3.69 -7.52 -10.20
C LYS A 62 2.63 -6.71 -9.47
N GLN A 63 1.40 -7.21 -9.50
CA GLN A 63 0.29 -6.60 -8.76
C GLN A 63 0.48 -6.80 -7.26
N THR A 64 0.44 -5.71 -6.51
CA THR A 64 0.59 -5.66 -5.05
C THR A 64 -0.56 -4.84 -4.46
N TYR A 65 -1.12 -5.30 -3.35
CA TYR A 65 -2.12 -4.54 -2.60
C TYR A 65 -1.46 -3.80 -1.46
N LEU A 66 -1.55 -2.47 -1.52
CA LEU A 66 -1.09 -1.56 -0.50
C LEU A 66 -2.31 -0.95 0.20
N PHE A 67 -2.33 -0.97 1.51
CA PHE A 67 -3.43 -0.47 2.33
C PHE A 67 -2.96 0.72 3.14
N ASN A 68 -3.82 1.74 3.27
CA ASN A 68 -3.69 2.83 4.22
C ASN A 68 -4.89 2.79 5.17
N ASP A 69 -4.61 2.60 6.44
CA ASP A 69 -5.59 2.62 7.52
C ASP A 69 -5.21 3.74 8.50
N ASP A 70 -5.88 4.89 8.35
CA ASP A 70 -5.66 6.11 9.14
C ASP A 70 -4.19 6.52 9.25
N GLY A 71 -3.49 6.56 8.11
CA GLY A 71 -2.08 6.93 8.02
C GLY A 71 -1.10 5.77 8.26
N LYS A 72 -1.57 4.60 8.68
CA LYS A 72 -0.74 3.39 8.81
C LYS A 72 -0.77 2.60 7.51
N TRP A 73 0.41 2.42 6.93
CA TRP A 73 0.55 1.72 5.65
C TRP A 73 1.00 0.28 5.84
N PHE A 74 0.35 -0.65 5.14
CA PHE A 74 0.73 -2.06 5.17
C PHE A 74 0.40 -2.77 3.86
N VAL A 75 1.06 -3.89 3.63
CA VAL A 75 0.67 -4.86 2.58
C VAL A 75 0.24 -6.17 3.23
N GLU A 76 -0.50 -6.98 2.48
CA GLU A 76 -0.79 -8.36 2.85
C GLU A 76 0.32 -9.27 2.29
N ALA A 77 1.14 -9.86 3.16
CA ALA A 77 2.11 -10.88 2.80
C ALA A 77 1.53 -12.27 3.07
N LYS A 78 1.81 -13.21 2.18
CA LYS A 78 1.69 -14.64 2.50
C LYS A 78 3.01 -15.06 3.10
N ASP A 79 2.97 -15.66 4.28
CA ASP A 79 4.12 -16.41 4.81
C ASP A 79 4.48 -17.57 3.85
#